data_AF-A0A830BRI9-F1
#
_entry.id   AF-A0A830BRI9-F1
#
_cell.length_a   1.000
_cell.length_b   1.000
_cell.length_c   1.000
_cell.angle_alpha   90.00
_cell.angle_beta   90.00
_cell.angle_gamma   90.00
#
_symmetry.space_group_name_H-M   'P 1'
#
loop_
_entity.id
_entity.type
_entity.pdbx_description
1 polymer ?
#
loop_
_entity_poly.entity_id
_entity_poly.type
_entity_poly.pdbx_seq_one_letter_code
_entity_poly.pdbx_strand_id
1 'polypeptide(L)'
;MSSYFIFSNERRAALAAESKNVLEIAKITGEEWKNMTEKQKAPYEKIALKNKEKYMQEMDMYKQKIEEENANLKKEEEELMKLQKQEAMQLLKKKEKTETLIKKTKEDRQRQKKEKGEKIVDPNKPKKPASSYILFSKEARKNLAEERPGVNNSTIHGLISLKWKELSDEERQMWNGKAAEAMEVYKKEMEAYNKKVVAEEAQNKEN
;
A
#
# COMPACT_ATOMS: atom_id res chain seq x y z
N MET A 1 32.11 41.59 21.00
CA MET A 1 32.07 43.02 20.61
C MET A 1 33.37 43.68 21.08
N SER A 2 34.01 44.51 20.26
CA SER A 2 35.32 45.13 20.60
C SER A 2 35.18 46.22 21.68
N SER A 3 36.25 46.47 22.45
CA SER A 3 36.28 47.44 23.55
C SER A 3 35.92 48.86 23.12
N TYR A 4 36.38 49.29 21.93
CA TYR A 4 35.98 50.58 21.35
C TYR A 4 34.46 50.65 21.09
N PHE A 5 33.83 49.58 20.60
CA PHE A 5 32.40 49.61 20.32
C PHE A 5 31.57 49.71 21.61
N ILE A 6 32.01 49.06 22.70
CA ILE A 6 31.37 49.15 24.01
C ILE A 6 31.45 50.59 24.53
N PHE A 7 32.65 51.18 24.53
CA PHE A 7 32.85 52.59 24.89
C PHE A 7 32.04 53.54 24.01
N SER A 8 32.13 53.39 22.69
CA SER A 8 31.46 54.27 21.74
C SER A 8 29.94 54.18 21.85
N ASN A 9 29.37 53.03 22.21
CA ASN A 9 27.93 52.90 22.44
C ASN A 9 27.47 53.64 23.69
N GLU A 10 28.20 53.49 24.80
CA GLU A 10 27.91 54.19 26.03
C GLU A 10 28.05 55.70 25.85
N ARG A 11 29.12 56.14 25.18
CA ARG A 11 29.31 57.57 24.87
C ARG A 11 28.34 58.12 23.85
N ARG A 12 27.96 57.35 22.82
CA ARG A 12 26.91 57.76 21.88
C ARG A 12 25.60 58.03 22.59
N ALA A 13 25.22 57.17 23.55
CA ALA A 13 23.99 57.36 24.32
C ALA A 13 24.03 58.67 25.14
N ALA A 14 25.15 58.95 25.81
CA ALA A 14 25.34 60.19 26.57
C ALA A 14 25.30 61.44 25.66
N LEU A 15 26.02 61.41 24.53
CA LEU A 15 26.11 62.57 23.63
C LEU A 15 24.82 62.78 22.82
N ALA A 16 24.07 61.71 22.52
CA ALA A 16 22.75 61.82 21.91
C ALA A 16 21.72 62.44 22.87
N ALA A 17 21.82 62.16 24.18
CA ALA A 17 21.00 62.81 25.20
C ALA A 17 21.26 64.33 25.29
N GLU A 18 22.47 64.77 24.91
CA GLU A 18 22.84 66.18 24.78
C GLU A 18 22.44 66.79 23.42
N SER A 19 21.62 66.10 22.62
CA SER A 19 21.14 66.54 21.30
C SER A 19 22.23 66.77 20.23
N LYS A 20 23.40 66.12 20.36
CA LYS A 20 24.49 66.22 19.39
C LYS A 20 24.17 65.46 18.09
N ASN A 21 24.68 65.94 16.96
CA ASN A 21 24.49 65.29 15.67
C ASN A 21 25.31 63.98 15.59
N VAL A 22 24.78 62.93 14.97
CA VAL A 22 25.45 61.62 14.78
C VAL A 22 26.89 61.75 14.24
N LEU A 23 27.13 62.69 13.31
CA LEU A 23 28.47 62.94 12.76
C LEU A 23 29.43 63.55 13.79
N GLU A 24 28.93 64.45 14.65
CA GLU A 24 29.70 65.05 15.73
C GLU A 24 29.98 64.01 16.82
N ILE A 25 28.99 63.19 17.16
CA ILE A 25 29.14 62.10 18.13
C ILE A 25 30.23 61.14 17.67
N ALA A 26 30.26 60.76 16.39
CA ALA A 26 31.30 59.89 15.85
C ALA A 26 32.71 60.50 15.93
N LYS A 27 32.85 61.80 15.65
CA LYS A 27 34.13 62.53 15.80
C LYS A 27 34.58 62.60 17.25
N ILE A 28 33.70 63.02 18.16
CA ILE A 28 33.98 63.16 19.60
C ILE A 28 34.38 61.81 20.20
N THR A 29 33.61 60.75 19.94
CA THR A 29 33.92 59.41 20.48
C THR A 29 35.22 58.83 19.93
N GLY A 30 35.56 59.09 18.66
CA GLY A 30 36.83 58.67 18.08
C GLY A 30 38.04 59.39 18.71
N GLU A 31 37.95 60.70 18.89
CA GLU A 31 39.01 61.52 19.51
C GLU A 31 39.18 61.20 21.00
N GLU A 32 38.08 61.05 21.74
CA GLU A 32 38.11 60.64 23.16
C GLU A 32 38.79 59.28 23.32
N TRP A 33 38.43 58.28 22.51
CA TRP A 33 39.04 56.96 22.58
C TRP A 33 40.54 56.98 22.24
N LYS A 34 40.94 57.79 21.26
CA LYS A 34 42.35 57.93 20.88
C LYS A 34 43.18 58.53 22.02
N ASN A 35 42.64 59.51 22.73
CA ASN A 35 43.31 60.20 23.83
C ASN A 35 43.16 59.52 25.21
N MET A 36 42.31 58.49 25.33
CA MET A 36 42.15 57.71 26.56
C MET A 36 43.41 56.92 26.91
N THR A 37 43.78 56.96 28.19
CA THR A 37 44.87 56.15 28.77
C THR A 37 44.48 54.68 28.88
N GLU A 38 45.47 53.79 28.97
CA GLU A 38 45.25 52.36 29.18
C GLU A 38 44.39 52.06 30.42
N LYS A 39 44.59 52.79 31.53
CA LYS A 39 43.77 52.64 32.74
C LYS A 39 42.30 52.96 32.50
N GLN A 40 41.99 53.92 31.63
CA GLN A 40 40.62 54.28 31.27
C GLN A 40 40.01 53.28 30.26
N LYS A 41 40.83 52.63 29.43
CA LYS A 41 40.42 51.58 28.47
C LYS A 41 40.22 50.22 29.12
N ALA A 42 40.97 49.92 30.18
CA ALA A 42 40.94 48.67 30.94
C ALA A 42 39.53 48.14 31.28
N PRO A 43 38.56 48.94 31.78
CA PRO A 43 37.21 48.43 32.03
C PRO A 43 36.52 47.95 30.75
N TYR A 44 36.66 48.67 29.63
CA TYR A 44 36.06 48.30 28.36
C TYR A 44 36.71 47.06 27.74
N GLU A 45 38.03 46.91 27.90
CA GLU A 45 38.75 45.70 27.49
C GLU A 45 38.30 44.48 28.29
N LYS A 46 38.13 44.62 29.61
CA LYS A 46 37.60 43.55 30.47
C LYS A 46 36.18 43.14 30.07
N ILE A 47 35.31 44.10 29.75
CA ILE A 47 33.96 43.79 29.26
C ILE A 47 34.02 43.11 27.87
N ALA A 48 34.89 43.57 26.97
CA ALA A 48 35.08 42.95 25.66
C ALA A 48 35.55 41.49 25.76
N LEU A 49 36.49 41.19 26.66
CA LEU A 49 36.96 39.84 26.96
C LEU A 49 35.83 38.97 27.52
N LYS A 50 35.11 39.45 28.53
CA LYS A 50 33.96 38.71 29.10
C LYS A 50 32.87 38.44 28.07
N ASN A 51 32.59 39.41 27.18
CA ASN A 51 31.63 39.23 26.09
C ASN A 51 32.10 38.20 25.06
N LYS A 52 33.42 38.16 24.77
CA LYS A 52 34.01 37.14 23.91
C LYS A 52 33.90 35.76 24.54
N GLU A 53 34.23 35.62 25.82
CA GLU A 53 34.13 34.35 26.55
C GLU A 53 32.69 33.83 26.59
N LYS A 54 31.71 34.69 26.91
CA LYS A 54 30.30 34.33 26.86
C LYS A 54 29.87 33.82 25.49
N TYR A 55 30.23 34.54 24.42
CA TYR A 55 29.92 34.12 23.06
C TYR A 55 30.55 32.77 22.72
N MET A 56 31.81 32.54 23.12
CA MET A 56 32.47 31.25 22.90
C MET A 56 31.75 30.13 23.65
N GLN A 57 31.38 30.33 24.91
CA GLN A 57 30.61 29.36 25.69
C GLN A 57 29.25 29.06 25.05
N GLU A 58 28.52 30.09 24.60
CA GLU A 58 27.25 29.93 23.90
C GLU A 58 27.41 29.16 22.59
N MET A 59 28.47 29.44 21.82
CA MET A 59 28.77 28.71 20.58
C MET A 59 29.14 27.24 20.85
N ASP A 60 29.88 26.96 21.92
CA ASP A 60 30.24 25.59 22.28
C ASP A 60 29.02 24.81 22.75
N MET A 61 28.13 25.42 23.55
CA MET A 61 26.84 24.81 23.91
C MET A 61 25.96 24.59 22.67
N TYR A 62 25.91 25.55 21.75
CA TYR A 62 25.15 25.40 20.51
C TYR A 62 25.66 24.22 19.67
N LYS A 63 26.98 24.10 19.51
CA LYS A 63 27.61 22.97 18.80
C LYS A 63 27.30 21.64 19.49
N GLN A 64 27.43 21.56 20.81
CA GLN A 64 27.11 20.35 21.58
C GLN A 64 25.65 19.94 21.39
N LYS A 65 24.72 20.90 21.47
CA LYS A 65 23.29 20.64 21.24
C LYS A 65 23.02 20.09 19.84
N ILE A 66 23.63 20.69 18.82
CA ILE A 66 23.50 20.21 17.43
C ILE A 66 24.10 18.81 17.27
N GLU A 67 25.22 18.51 17.92
CA GLU A 67 25.84 17.18 17.88
C GLU A 67 24.97 16.13 18.57
N GLU A 68 24.39 16.47 19.73
CA GLU A 68 23.44 15.63 20.46
C GLU A 68 22.17 15.37 19.64
N GLU A 69 21.58 16.41 19.03
CA GLU A 69 20.41 16.29 18.17
C GLU A 69 20.69 15.38 16.96
N ASN A 70 21.83 15.55 16.30
CA ASN A 70 22.25 14.68 15.20
C ASN A 70 22.50 13.24 15.65
N ALA A 71 23.05 13.03 16.85
CA ALA A 71 23.24 11.69 17.40
C ALA A 71 21.90 11.00 17.71
N ASN A 72 20.92 11.76 18.20
CA ASN A 72 19.57 11.25 18.45
C ASN A 72 18.84 10.92 17.14
N LEU A 73 18.91 11.81 16.15
CA LEU A 73 18.35 11.56 14.81
C LEU A 73 18.92 10.27 14.19
N LYS A 74 20.23 10.06 14.26
CA LYS A 74 20.86 8.82 13.76
C LYS A 74 20.37 7.57 14.47
N LYS A 75 20.15 7.63 15.80
CA LYS A 75 19.60 6.50 16.57
C LYS A 75 18.15 6.21 16.16
N GLU A 76 17.33 7.26 15.99
CA GLU A 76 15.94 7.11 15.52
C GLU A 76 15.88 6.50 14.11
N GLU A 77 16.73 6.96 13.19
CA GLU A 77 16.85 6.41 11.84
C GLU A 77 17.26 4.92 11.86
N GLU A 78 18.21 4.54 12.73
CA GLU A 78 18.66 3.15 12.86
C GLU A 78 17.55 2.24 13.39
N GLU A 79 16.80 2.69 14.41
CA GLU A 79 15.66 1.95 14.96
C GLU A 79 14.52 1.81 13.93
N LEU A 80 14.25 2.87 13.16
CA LEU A 80 13.28 2.81 12.06
C LEU A 80 13.72 1.80 10.99
N MET A 81 15.00 1.78 10.63
CA MET A 81 15.54 0.83 9.65
C MET A 81 15.44 -0.62 10.17
N LYS A 82 15.68 -0.85 11.47
CA LYS A 82 15.49 -2.18 12.09
C LYS A 82 14.03 -2.62 12.01
N LEU A 83 13.09 -1.74 12.31
CA LEU A 83 11.66 -2.04 12.24
C LEU A 83 11.24 -2.37 10.80
N GLN A 84 11.63 -1.55 9.83
CA GLN A 84 11.37 -1.81 8.40
C GLN A 84 11.95 -3.15 7.94
N LYS A 85 13.17 -3.49 8.38
CA LYS A 85 13.79 -4.79 8.07
C LYS A 85 13.01 -5.96 8.68
N GLN A 86 12.53 -5.81 9.91
CA GLN A 86 11.71 -6.84 10.57
C GLN A 86 10.37 -7.03 9.86
N GLU A 87 9.68 -5.94 9.50
CA GLU A 87 8.43 -5.98 8.75
C GLU A 87 8.62 -6.64 7.38
N ALA A 88 9.67 -6.26 6.64
CA ALA A 88 10.01 -6.87 5.36
C ALA A 88 10.24 -8.38 5.49
N MET A 89 10.96 -8.82 6.54
CA MET A 89 11.18 -10.23 6.81
C MET A 89 9.88 -10.98 7.14
N GLN A 90 8.97 -10.37 7.91
CA GLN A 90 7.65 -10.97 8.17
C GLN A 90 6.83 -11.09 6.90
N LEU A 91 6.88 -10.09 6.02
CA LEU A 91 6.17 -10.11 4.74
C LEU A 91 6.70 -11.22 3.83
N LEU A 92 8.03 -11.41 3.77
CA LEU A 92 8.64 -12.53 3.04
C LEU A 92 8.20 -13.88 3.59
N LYS A 93 8.24 -14.09 4.91
CA LYS A 93 7.76 -15.32 5.54
C LYS A 93 6.27 -15.57 5.25
N LYS A 94 5.44 -14.53 5.22
CA LYS A 94 4.02 -14.63 4.83
C LYS A 94 3.89 -15.04 3.36
N LYS A 95 4.65 -14.43 2.45
CA LYS A 95 4.67 -14.78 1.03
C LYS A 95 5.09 -16.24 0.81
N GLU A 96 6.18 -16.70 1.41
CA GLU A 96 6.63 -18.10 1.32
C GLU A 96 5.57 -19.08 1.84
N LYS A 97 4.92 -18.76 2.97
CA LYS A 97 3.79 -19.56 3.47
C LYS A 97 2.64 -19.59 2.46
N THR A 98 2.24 -18.46 1.88
CA THR A 98 1.18 -18.45 0.87
C THR A 98 1.55 -19.25 -0.38
N GLU A 99 2.80 -19.15 -0.85
CA GLU A 99 3.29 -19.90 -2.01
C GLU A 99 3.29 -21.40 -1.74
N THR A 100 3.73 -21.84 -0.56
CA THR A 100 3.69 -23.26 -0.16
C THR A 100 2.26 -23.79 -0.08
N LEU A 101 1.31 -23.02 0.47
CA LEU A 101 -0.12 -23.38 0.47
C LEU A 101 -0.70 -23.45 -0.95
N ILE A 102 -0.38 -22.49 -1.82
CA ILE A 102 -0.82 -22.51 -3.23
C ILE A 102 -0.26 -23.74 -3.95
N LYS A 103 1.01 -24.05 -3.75
CA LYS A 103 1.67 -25.22 -4.35
C LYS A 103 0.99 -26.52 -3.89
N LYS A 104 0.78 -26.69 -2.58
CA LYS A 104 0.09 -27.85 -2.00
C LYS A 104 -1.33 -27.98 -2.55
N THR A 105 -2.07 -26.87 -2.65
CA THR A 105 -3.43 -26.86 -3.21
C THR A 105 -3.46 -27.26 -4.68
N LYS A 106 -2.47 -26.84 -5.48
CA LYS A 106 -2.32 -27.26 -6.88
C LYS A 106 -1.98 -28.74 -6.99
N GLU A 107 -1.08 -29.25 -6.15
CA GLU A 107 -0.70 -30.66 -6.10
C GLU A 107 -1.88 -31.55 -5.69
N ASP A 108 -2.62 -31.17 -4.64
CA ASP A 108 -3.82 -31.89 -4.19
C ASP A 108 -4.90 -31.90 -5.29
N ARG A 109 -5.10 -30.78 -6.00
CA ARG A 109 -6.01 -30.73 -7.15
C ARG A 109 -5.57 -31.66 -8.28
N GLN A 110 -4.27 -31.75 -8.56
CA GLN A 110 -3.74 -32.66 -9.58
C GLN A 110 -3.85 -34.12 -9.15
N ARG A 111 -3.61 -34.44 -7.88
CA ARG A 111 -3.82 -35.79 -7.32
C ARG A 111 -5.28 -36.20 -7.40
N GLN A 112 -6.20 -35.35 -6.98
CA GLN A 112 -7.64 -35.60 -7.13
C GLN A 112 -8.06 -35.80 -8.59
N LYS A 113 -7.43 -35.10 -9.54
CA LYS A 113 -7.71 -35.27 -10.98
C LYS A 113 -7.15 -36.59 -11.53
N LYS A 114 -6.03 -37.08 -11.00
CA LYS A 114 -5.44 -38.40 -11.33
C LYS A 114 -6.17 -39.56 -10.66
N GLU A 115 -6.62 -39.40 -9.41
CA GLU A 115 -7.39 -40.41 -8.65
C GLU A 115 -8.84 -40.53 -9.17
N LYS A 116 -9.44 -39.43 -9.63
CA LYS A 116 -10.66 -39.47 -10.46
C LYS A 116 -10.38 -39.88 -11.91
N GLY A 117 -9.28 -40.62 -12.15
CA GLY A 117 -8.81 -41.05 -13.48
C GLY A 117 -9.98 -41.38 -14.39
N GLU A 118 -9.90 -40.90 -15.65
CA GLU A 118 -10.99 -40.85 -16.63
C GLU A 118 -12.07 -41.87 -16.29
N LYS A 119 -13.07 -41.44 -15.51
CA LYS A 119 -14.23 -42.29 -15.30
C LYS A 119 -14.71 -42.53 -16.71
N ILE A 120 -14.61 -43.78 -17.16
CA ILE A 120 -15.32 -44.25 -18.34
C ILE A 120 -16.78 -44.15 -17.92
N VAL A 121 -17.32 -42.93 -18.08
CA VAL A 121 -18.72 -42.66 -17.90
C VAL A 121 -19.34 -43.49 -18.99
N ASP A 122 -20.07 -44.54 -18.60
CA ASP A 122 -20.80 -45.40 -19.53
C ASP A 122 -21.37 -44.53 -20.66
N PRO A 123 -20.92 -44.75 -21.92
CA PRO A 123 -21.36 -43.93 -23.06
C PRO A 123 -22.87 -43.86 -23.21
N ASN A 124 -23.61 -44.85 -22.69
CA ASN A 124 -25.06 -44.94 -22.74
C ASN A 124 -25.77 -44.26 -21.56
N LYS A 125 -25.04 -43.82 -20.52
CA LYS A 125 -25.64 -43.15 -19.37
C LYS A 125 -26.12 -41.75 -19.76
N PRO A 126 -27.42 -41.43 -19.58
CA PRO A 126 -27.93 -40.10 -19.84
C PRO A 126 -27.13 -39.04 -19.07
N LYS A 127 -26.85 -37.89 -19.72
CA LYS A 127 -26.13 -36.76 -19.13
C LYS A 127 -27.10 -35.78 -18.49
N LYS A 128 -26.74 -35.22 -17.33
CA LYS A 128 -27.55 -34.20 -16.66
C LYS A 128 -27.77 -33.00 -17.60
N PRO A 129 -28.99 -32.47 -17.68
CA PRO A 129 -29.31 -31.34 -18.54
C PRO A 129 -28.67 -30.06 -18.00
N ALA A 130 -28.51 -29.07 -18.89
CA ALA A 130 -27.99 -27.77 -18.52
C ALA A 130 -28.96 -27.03 -17.58
N SER A 131 -28.43 -26.35 -16.56
CA SER A 131 -29.24 -25.49 -15.69
C SER A 131 -29.72 -24.24 -16.43
N SER A 132 -30.69 -23.53 -15.85
CA SER A 132 -31.30 -22.32 -16.42
C SER A 132 -30.27 -21.26 -16.81
N TYR A 133 -29.31 -21.00 -15.92
CA TYR A 133 -28.18 -20.10 -16.21
C TYR A 133 -27.33 -20.58 -17.38
N ILE A 134 -27.06 -21.89 -17.48
CA ILE A 134 -26.22 -22.43 -18.56
C ILE A 134 -26.94 -22.35 -19.90
N LEU A 135 -28.25 -22.61 -19.94
CA LEU A 135 -29.07 -22.45 -21.15
C LEU A 135 -29.07 -20.99 -21.62
N PHE A 136 -29.32 -20.05 -20.71
CA PHE A 136 -29.20 -18.62 -21.00
C PHE A 136 -27.79 -18.24 -21.46
N SER A 137 -26.75 -18.74 -20.77
CA SER A 137 -25.36 -18.39 -21.08
C SER A 137 -24.94 -18.83 -22.49
N LYS A 138 -25.53 -19.92 -23.03
CA LYS A 138 -25.24 -20.38 -24.40
C LYS A 138 -25.79 -19.39 -25.42
N GLU A 139 -27.03 -18.97 -25.24
CA GLU A 139 -27.70 -18.01 -26.12
C GLU A 139 -27.05 -16.62 -26.01
N ALA A 140 -26.84 -16.14 -24.77
CA ALA A 140 -26.18 -14.87 -24.53
C ALA A 140 -24.74 -14.85 -25.04
N ARG A 141 -24.00 -15.98 -24.96
CA ARG A 141 -22.66 -16.09 -25.54
C ARG A 141 -22.69 -15.99 -27.06
N LYS A 142 -23.64 -16.66 -27.72
CA LYS A 142 -23.78 -16.61 -29.18
C LYS A 142 -24.04 -15.17 -29.63
N ASN A 143 -25.02 -14.51 -29.03
CA ASN A 143 -25.38 -13.13 -29.37
C ASN A 143 -24.23 -12.16 -29.09
N LEU A 144 -23.56 -12.27 -27.94
CA LEU A 144 -22.42 -11.40 -27.61
C LEU A 144 -21.18 -11.67 -28.47
N ALA A 145 -20.97 -12.92 -28.91
CA ALA A 145 -19.88 -13.26 -29.81
C ALA A 145 -20.13 -12.74 -31.25
N GLU A 146 -21.39 -12.72 -31.69
CA GLU A 146 -21.81 -12.18 -32.99
C GLU A 146 -21.80 -10.63 -32.98
N GLU A 147 -22.28 -9.99 -31.91
CA GLU A 147 -22.25 -8.54 -31.76
C GLU A 147 -20.82 -8.00 -31.59
N ARG A 148 -19.94 -8.78 -30.98
CA ARG A 148 -18.56 -8.38 -30.63
C ARG A 148 -17.54 -9.44 -31.08
N PRO A 149 -17.33 -9.60 -32.40
CA PRO A 149 -16.31 -10.52 -32.89
C PRO A 149 -14.93 -10.07 -32.40
N GLY A 150 -14.16 -11.00 -31.82
CA GLY A 150 -12.79 -10.76 -31.33
C GLY A 150 -12.65 -10.44 -29.84
N VAL A 151 -13.75 -10.35 -29.08
CA VAL A 151 -13.67 -10.18 -27.62
C VAL A 151 -13.25 -11.48 -26.93
N ASN A 152 -12.39 -11.37 -25.91
CA ASN A 152 -11.95 -12.51 -25.11
C ASN A 152 -13.16 -13.20 -24.42
N ASN A 153 -13.21 -14.52 -24.49
CA ASN A 153 -14.19 -15.38 -23.82
C ASN A 153 -14.35 -15.09 -22.31
N SER A 154 -13.29 -14.66 -21.62
CA SER A 154 -13.35 -14.26 -20.21
C SER A 154 -14.28 -13.04 -20.01
N THR A 155 -14.12 -12.03 -20.87
CA THR A 155 -14.93 -10.82 -20.86
C THR A 155 -16.37 -11.12 -21.23
N ILE A 156 -16.60 -11.97 -22.24
CA ILE A 156 -17.94 -12.42 -22.62
C ILE A 156 -18.63 -13.12 -21.44
N HIS A 157 -17.91 -13.97 -20.69
CA HIS A 157 -18.46 -14.61 -19.48
C HIS A 157 -18.85 -13.60 -18.39
N GLY A 158 -18.02 -12.57 -18.18
CA GLY A 158 -18.34 -11.48 -17.25
C GLY A 158 -19.64 -10.77 -17.64
N LEU A 159 -19.78 -10.43 -18.93
CA LEU A 159 -20.98 -9.79 -19.47
C LEU A 159 -22.23 -10.66 -19.34
N ILE A 160 -22.13 -11.96 -19.61
CA ILE A 160 -23.25 -12.91 -19.42
C ILE A 160 -23.69 -12.97 -17.96
N SER A 161 -22.73 -12.99 -17.02
CA SER A 161 -23.06 -13.02 -15.59
C SER A 161 -23.79 -11.76 -15.14
N LEU A 162 -23.38 -10.59 -15.65
CA LEU A 162 -24.08 -9.33 -15.41
C LEU A 162 -25.49 -9.36 -16.02
N LYS A 163 -25.61 -9.73 -17.30
CA LYS A 163 -26.90 -9.81 -17.99
C LYS A 163 -27.89 -10.74 -17.28
N TRP A 164 -27.43 -11.87 -16.74
CA TRP A 164 -28.28 -12.78 -15.94
C TRP A 164 -28.79 -12.16 -14.63
N LYS A 165 -27.98 -11.32 -13.98
CA LYS A 165 -28.39 -10.60 -12.77
C LYS A 165 -29.41 -9.51 -13.09
N GLU A 166 -29.28 -8.89 -14.25
CA GLU A 166 -30.16 -7.83 -14.76
C GLU A 166 -31.47 -8.33 -15.38
N LEU A 167 -31.55 -9.63 -15.74
CA LEU A 167 -32.80 -10.21 -16.23
C LEU A 167 -33.94 -10.01 -15.23
N SER A 168 -35.11 -9.69 -15.76
CA SER A 168 -36.36 -9.66 -14.99
C SER A 168 -36.68 -11.04 -14.42
N ASP A 169 -37.47 -11.07 -13.35
CA ASP A 169 -37.88 -12.34 -12.72
C ASP A 169 -38.71 -13.21 -13.68
N GLU A 170 -39.48 -12.59 -14.58
CA GLU A 170 -40.28 -13.25 -15.62
C GLU A 170 -39.38 -13.97 -16.65
N GLU A 171 -38.36 -13.28 -17.16
CA GLU A 171 -37.40 -13.88 -18.09
C GLU A 171 -36.57 -14.97 -17.42
N ARG A 172 -36.16 -14.76 -16.17
CA ARG A 172 -35.46 -15.77 -15.37
C ARG A 172 -36.34 -16.99 -15.13
N GLN A 173 -37.64 -16.81 -14.90
CA GLN A 173 -38.61 -17.88 -14.74
C GLN A 173 -38.80 -18.68 -16.03
N MET A 174 -38.82 -18.04 -17.20
CA MET A 174 -38.82 -18.75 -18.49
C MET A 174 -37.62 -19.70 -18.60
N TRP A 175 -36.41 -19.25 -18.26
CA TRP A 175 -35.21 -20.09 -18.29
C TRP A 175 -35.23 -21.19 -17.23
N ASN A 176 -35.79 -20.93 -16.05
CA ASN A 176 -36.01 -21.94 -15.02
C ASN A 176 -36.99 -23.02 -15.48
N GLY A 177 -38.08 -22.64 -16.16
CA GLY A 177 -39.04 -23.56 -16.75
C GLY A 177 -38.40 -24.48 -17.79
N LYS A 178 -37.65 -23.91 -18.74
CA LYS A 178 -36.89 -24.68 -19.75
C LYS A 178 -35.90 -25.67 -19.12
N ALA A 179 -35.24 -25.27 -18.03
CA ALA A 179 -34.33 -26.16 -17.31
C ALA A 179 -35.06 -27.26 -16.53
N ALA A 180 -36.24 -26.97 -15.96
CA ALA A 180 -37.07 -27.94 -15.26
C ALA A 180 -37.62 -28.99 -16.23
N GLU A 181 -38.14 -28.59 -17.38
CA GLU A 181 -38.59 -29.51 -18.43
C GLU A 181 -37.47 -30.43 -18.90
N ALA A 182 -36.28 -29.87 -19.17
CA ALA A 182 -35.12 -30.67 -19.53
C ALA A 182 -34.72 -31.65 -18.42
N MET A 183 -34.86 -31.26 -17.14
CA MET A 183 -34.65 -32.14 -15.99
C MET A 183 -35.66 -33.29 -15.93
N GLU A 184 -36.94 -33.03 -16.23
CA GLU A 184 -37.98 -34.06 -16.26
C GLU A 184 -37.76 -35.07 -17.40
N VAL A 185 -37.33 -34.60 -18.58
CA VAL A 185 -36.93 -35.49 -19.69
C VAL A 185 -35.76 -36.38 -19.26
N TYR A 186 -34.72 -35.77 -18.68
CA TYR A 186 -33.56 -36.50 -18.15
C TYR A 186 -33.94 -37.54 -17.10
N LYS A 187 -34.88 -37.21 -16.21
CA LYS A 187 -35.36 -38.13 -15.18
C LYS A 187 -36.01 -39.37 -15.81
N LYS A 188 -36.87 -39.17 -16.81
CA LYS A 188 -37.51 -40.27 -17.56
C LYS A 188 -36.48 -41.12 -18.31
N GLU A 189 -35.50 -40.49 -18.97
CA GLU A 189 -34.41 -41.18 -19.65
C GLU A 189 -33.54 -41.98 -18.68
N MET A 190 -33.23 -41.44 -17.50
CA MET A 190 -32.49 -42.13 -16.45
C MET A 190 -33.27 -43.33 -15.90
N GLU A 191 -34.59 -43.20 -15.70
CA GLU A 191 -35.43 -44.33 -15.28
C GLU A 191 -35.47 -45.43 -16.34
N ALA A 192 -35.57 -45.07 -17.62
CA ALA A 192 -35.51 -46.03 -18.73
C ALA A 192 -34.13 -46.70 -18.83
N TYR A 193 -33.04 -45.94 -18.67
CA TYR A 193 -31.68 -46.47 -18.64
C TYR A 193 -31.47 -47.42 -17.46
N ASN A 194 -31.90 -47.04 -16.25
CA ASN A 194 -31.81 -47.92 -15.07
C ASN A 194 -32.59 -49.23 -15.27
N LYS A 195 -33.78 -49.17 -15.89
CA LYS A 195 -34.55 -50.37 -16.24
C LYS A 195 -33.81 -51.26 -17.26
N LYS A 196 -33.15 -50.66 -18.25
CA LYS A 196 -32.34 -51.40 -19.23
C LYS A 196 -31.13 -52.09 -18.58
N VAL A 197 -30.40 -51.37 -17.73
CA VAL A 197 -29.24 -51.91 -17.00
C VAL A 197 -29.66 -53.11 -16.14
N VAL A 198 -30.78 -53.01 -15.40
CA VAL A 198 -31.30 -54.12 -14.58
C VAL A 198 -31.74 -55.32 -15.43
N ALA A 199 -32.34 -55.09 -16.60
CA ALA A 199 -32.74 -56.17 -17.50
C ALA A 199 -31.53 -56.88 -18.15
N GLU A 200 -30.51 -56.13 -18.54
CA GLU A 200 -29.25 -56.63 -19.10
C GLU A 200 -28.44 -57.42 -18.04
N GLU A 201 -28.44 -56.97 -16.79
CA GLU A 201 -27.85 -57.70 -15.65
C GLU A 201 -28.61 -58.99 -15.30
N ALA A 202 -29.93 -59.05 -15.54
CA ALA A 202 -30.73 -60.25 -15.34
C ALA A 202 -30.47 -61.30 -16.42
N GLN A 203 -30.39 -60.89 -17.69
CA GLN A 203 -30.08 -61.79 -18.81
C GLN A 203 -28.66 -62.35 -18.76
N ASN A 204 -27.68 -61.59 -18.25
CA ASN A 204 -26.32 -62.08 -18.07
C ASN A 204 -26.14 -63.06 -16.89
N LYS A 205 -27.16 -63.24 -16.03
CA LYS A 205 -27.15 -64.21 -14.93
C LYS A 205 -27.85 -65.53 -15.26
N GLU A 206 -28.59 -65.58 -16.37
CA GLU A 206 -29.31 -66.77 -16.85
C GLU A 206 -28.56 -67.55 -17.96
N ASN A 207 -27.41 -67.04 -18.42
CA ASN A 207 -26.45 -67.75 -19.27
C ASN A 207 -25.21 -68.17 -18.46
#